data_AF-A0A1G5FEX7-F1
#
_entry.id   AF-A0A1G5FEX7-F1
#
_cell.length_a   1.000
_cell.length_b   1.000
_cell.length_c   1.000
_cell.angle_alpha   90.00
_cell.angle_beta   90.00
_cell.angle_gamma   90.00
#
_symmetry.space_group_name_H-M   'P 1'
#
loop_
_entity.id
_entity.type
_entity.pdbx_description
1 polymer ?
#
loop_
_entity_poly.entity_id
_entity_poly.type
_entity_poly.pdbx_seq_one_letter_code
_entity_poly.pdbx_strand_id
1 'polypeptide(L)'
;MKSLFFLLFSFTTALAFSQTETSTQQETQLIVYGIDDCHYCRDSKAILDKNKVEYTFYDVDTNVAKRKEMIEGLKAASIDLKNLNMPVIKKSGRYLINDGDFDKFLEKLIPFTKDHVSKS
;
A
#
# COMPACT_ATOMS: atom_id res chain seq x y z
N MET A 1 -64.53 -20.20 29.42
CA MET A 1 -63.50 -21.24 29.38
C MET A 1 -62.18 -20.58 29.01
N LYS A 2 -61.13 -20.97 29.73
CA LYS A 2 -59.80 -20.38 29.77
C LYS A 2 -58.85 -21.25 28.92
N SER A 3 -57.67 -20.69 28.65
CA SER A 3 -56.46 -21.30 28.07
C SER A 3 -56.31 -21.05 26.57
N LEU A 4 -55.38 -20.21 26.09
CA LEU A 4 -53.93 -20.10 26.32
C LEU A 4 -53.16 -21.28 25.69
N PHE A 5 -52.49 -21.04 24.56
CA PHE A 5 -51.13 -21.48 24.20
C PHE A 5 -50.75 -20.90 22.82
N PHE A 6 -49.91 -19.87 22.72
CA PHE A 6 -48.44 -19.86 22.65
C PHE A 6 -47.82 -20.37 21.32
N LEU A 7 -47.30 -19.39 20.56
CA LEU A 7 -45.97 -19.35 19.93
C LEU A 7 -45.47 -20.54 19.11
N LEU A 8 -45.30 -20.32 17.80
CA LEU A 8 -44.06 -20.73 17.12
C LEU A 8 -43.49 -19.55 16.33
N PHE A 9 -42.56 -18.89 17.01
CA PHE A 9 -41.72 -17.79 16.57
C PHE A 9 -40.84 -18.24 15.39
N SER A 10 -40.86 -17.46 14.31
CA SER A 10 -40.05 -17.65 13.11
C SER A 10 -38.56 -17.70 13.45
N PHE A 11 -37.96 -18.88 13.43
CA PHE A 11 -36.51 -19.05 13.55
C PHE A 11 -35.90 -18.97 12.15
N THR A 12 -35.82 -17.77 11.58
CA THR A 12 -34.93 -17.51 10.43
C THR A 12 -33.53 -17.35 10.99
N THR A 13 -32.72 -18.40 10.84
CA THR A 13 -31.30 -18.36 11.18
C THR A 13 -30.59 -17.32 10.33
N ALA A 14 -30.35 -16.14 10.90
CA ALA A 14 -29.39 -15.20 10.35
C ALA A 14 -28.00 -15.82 10.51
N LEU A 15 -27.44 -16.33 9.41
CA LEU A 15 -26.01 -16.59 9.31
C LEU A 15 -25.32 -15.23 9.44
N ALA A 16 -24.84 -14.92 10.65
CA ALA A 16 -23.96 -13.79 10.89
C ALA A 16 -22.63 -14.08 10.17
N PHE A 17 -22.54 -13.64 8.91
CA PHE A 17 -21.28 -13.55 8.21
C PHE A 17 -20.45 -12.50 8.94
N SER A 18 -19.50 -12.95 9.79
CA SER A 18 -18.49 -12.08 10.36
C SER A 18 -17.62 -11.58 9.22
N GLN A 19 -18.01 -10.45 8.64
CA GLN A 19 -17.14 -9.70 7.75
C GLN A 19 -15.97 -9.26 8.62
N THR A 20 -14.86 -10.01 8.56
CA THR A 20 -13.56 -9.43 8.87
C THR A 20 -13.31 -8.42 7.77
N GLU A 21 -13.85 -7.22 7.96
CA GLU A 21 -13.49 -6.05 7.20
C GLU A 21 -11.99 -5.85 7.45
N THR A 22 -11.18 -6.34 6.52
CA THR A 22 -9.81 -5.90 6.39
C THR A 22 -9.93 -4.42 6.08
N SER A 23 -9.85 -3.58 7.11
CA SER A 23 -9.93 -2.14 6.98
C SER A 23 -8.86 -1.72 5.99
N THR A 24 -9.26 -1.39 4.78
CA THR A 24 -8.51 -0.53 3.87
C THR A 24 -8.54 0.86 4.48
N GLN A 25 -7.85 1.03 5.62
CA GLN A 25 -7.38 2.34 5.98
C GLN A 25 -6.50 2.79 4.82
N GLN A 26 -7.00 3.80 4.11
CA GLN A 26 -6.32 4.44 3.00
C GLN A 26 -4.96 4.91 3.51
N GLU A 27 -3.93 4.11 3.29
CA GLU A 27 -2.58 4.35 3.79
C GLU A 27 -2.05 5.62 3.11
N THR A 28 -2.18 6.74 3.81
CA THR A 28 -1.68 8.06 3.40
C THR A 28 -0.17 8.16 3.57
N GLN A 29 0.42 7.26 4.36
CA GLN A 29 1.85 7.21 4.61
C GLN A 29 2.64 6.85 3.34
N LEU A 30 3.74 7.56 3.11
CA LEU A 30 4.69 7.25 2.05
C LEU A 30 5.47 5.99 2.45
N ILE A 31 5.52 5.00 1.56
CA ILE A 31 6.33 3.80 1.74
C ILE A 31 7.44 3.78 0.70
N VAL A 32 8.64 3.47 1.16
CA VAL A 32 9.81 3.18 0.32
C VAL A 32 10.11 1.68 0.43
N TYR A 33 9.79 0.93 -0.62
CA TYR A 33 10.28 -0.44 -0.77
C TYR A 33 11.67 -0.38 -1.40
N GLY A 34 12.64 -1.02 -0.77
CA GLY A 34 14.01 -1.05 -1.28
C GLY A 34 14.82 -2.20 -0.71
N ILE A 35 16.13 -2.12 -0.92
CA ILE A 35 17.12 -3.05 -0.36
C ILE A 35 18.16 -2.19 0.36
N ASP A 36 18.62 -2.63 1.53
CA ASP A 36 19.51 -1.82 2.37
C ASP A 36 20.84 -1.48 1.68
N ASP A 37 21.42 -2.43 0.94
CA ASP A 37 22.62 -2.18 0.13
C ASP A 37 22.29 -1.77 -1.31
N CYS A 38 21.65 -0.61 -1.45
CA CYS A 38 21.32 -0.04 -2.76
C CYS A 38 21.63 1.46 -2.79
N HIS A 39 22.53 1.88 -3.69
CA HIS A 39 22.89 3.30 -3.88
C HIS A 39 21.64 4.15 -4.18
N TYR A 40 20.78 3.70 -5.09
CA TYR A 40 19.55 4.41 -5.44
C TYR A 40 18.57 4.54 -4.28
N CYS A 41 18.48 3.52 -3.40
CA CYS A 41 17.67 3.60 -2.19
C CYS A 41 18.21 4.64 -1.21
N ARG A 42 19.54 4.68 -1.01
CA ARG A 42 20.20 5.67 -0.13
C ARG A 42 19.96 7.09 -0.63
N ASP A 43 20.15 7.34 -1.92
CA ASP A 43 19.99 8.67 -2.51
C ASP A 43 18.54 9.15 -2.46
N SER A 44 17.58 8.25 -2.74
CA SER A 44 16.15 8.56 -2.65
C SER A 44 15.75 8.93 -1.21
N LYS A 45 16.22 8.17 -0.21
CA LYS A 45 16.01 8.47 1.21
C LYS A 45 16.60 9.82 1.59
N ALA A 46 17.84 10.10 1.17
CA ALA A 46 18.48 11.39 1.43
C ALA A 46 17.70 12.58 0.85
N ILE A 47 17.11 12.43 -0.34
CA ILE A 47 16.24 13.46 -0.93
C ILE A 47 14.95 13.63 -0.12
N LEU A 48 14.32 12.55 0.34
CA LEU A 48 13.13 12.62 1.20
C LEU A 48 13.44 13.28 2.55
N ASP A 49 14.53 12.86 3.21
CA ASP A 49 14.99 13.41 4.49
C ASP A 49 15.31 14.90 4.37
N LYS A 50 16.04 15.31 3.32
CA LYS A 50 16.36 16.72 3.04
C LYS A 50 15.10 17.58 2.88
N ASN A 51 14.03 17.00 2.34
CA ASN A 51 12.74 17.67 2.15
C ASN A 51 11.76 17.46 3.32
N LYS A 52 12.20 16.82 4.42
CA LYS A 52 11.38 16.53 5.61
C LYS A 52 10.11 15.76 5.28
N VAL A 53 10.22 14.82 4.34
CA VAL A 53 9.11 13.94 3.98
C VAL A 53 9.18 12.70 4.87
N GLU A 54 8.16 12.48 5.68
CA GLU A 54 8.02 11.27 6.50
C GLU A 54 7.73 10.05 5.62
N TYR A 55 8.43 8.94 5.87
CA TYR A 55 8.20 7.67 5.17
C TYR A 55 8.52 6.47 6.06
N THR A 56 7.97 5.32 5.68
CA THR A 56 8.38 4.02 6.21
C THR A 56 9.21 3.30 5.16
N PHE A 57 10.42 2.87 5.52
CA PHE A 57 11.25 2.04 4.69
C PHE A 57 11.04 0.56 5.02
N TYR A 58 10.86 -0.26 4.00
CA TYR A 58 10.88 -1.72 4.14
C TYR A 58 11.95 -2.29 3.22
N ASP A 59 12.93 -2.96 3.84
CA ASP A 59 13.84 -3.83 3.11
C ASP A 59 13.06 -5.05 2.63
N VAL A 60 12.76 -5.06 1.33
CA VAL A 60 12.01 -6.17 0.74
C VAL A 60 12.87 -7.40 0.58
N ASP A 61 14.20 -7.32 0.74
CA ASP A 61 15.03 -8.51 0.67
C ASP A 61 14.81 -9.42 1.88
N THR A 62 14.79 -8.81 3.06
CA THR A 62 14.60 -9.51 4.33
C THR A 62 13.13 -9.58 4.77
N ASN A 63 12.27 -8.67 4.32
CA ASN A 63 10.85 -8.65 4.66
C ASN A 63 9.96 -9.26 3.56
N VAL A 64 9.76 -10.58 3.63
CA VAL A 64 8.94 -11.34 2.66
C VAL A 64 7.50 -10.83 2.56
N ALA A 65 6.88 -10.42 3.68
CA ALA A 65 5.52 -9.92 3.68
C ALA A 65 5.39 -8.61 2.89
N LYS A 66 6.33 -7.68 3.10
CA LYS A 66 6.36 -6.39 2.38
C LYS A 66 6.79 -6.54 0.93
N ARG A 67 7.66 -7.51 0.62
CA ARG A 67 7.94 -7.91 -0.77
C ARG A 67 6.68 -8.36 -1.49
N LYS A 68 5.89 -9.24 -0.86
CA LYS A 68 4.63 -9.72 -1.42
C LYS A 68 3.64 -8.58 -1.63
N GLU A 69 3.47 -7.71 -0.63
CA GLU A 69 2.61 -6.52 -0.71
C GLU A 69 3.00 -5.62 -1.90
N MET A 70 4.30 -5.32 -2.07
CA MET A 70 4.81 -4.53 -3.18
C MET A 70 4.46 -5.18 -4.53
N ILE A 71 4.75 -6.47 -4.71
CA ILE A 71 4.53 -7.18 -5.97
C ILE A 71 3.05 -7.26 -6.33
N GLU A 72 2.18 -7.57 -5.36
CA GLU A 72 0.73 -7.60 -5.59
C GLU A 72 0.18 -6.22 -5.93
N GLY A 73 0.68 -5.18 -5.25
CA GLY A 73 0.33 -3.79 -5.53
C GLY A 73 0.72 -3.34 -6.94
N LEU A 74 1.94 -3.66 -7.38
CA LEU A 74 2.42 -3.35 -8.73
C LEU A 74 1.60 -4.07 -9.81
N LYS A 75 1.28 -5.36 -9.59
CA LYS A 75 0.41 -6.13 -10.50
C LYS A 75 -0.99 -5.52 -10.60
N ALA A 76 -1.58 -5.14 -9.47
CA ALA A 76 -2.90 -4.49 -9.45
C ALA A 76 -2.90 -3.14 -10.19
N ALA A 77 -1.76 -2.43 -10.18
CA ALA A 77 -1.56 -1.20 -10.94
C ALA A 77 -1.19 -1.43 -12.43
N SER A 78 -1.23 -2.68 -12.92
CA SER A 78 -0.82 -3.07 -14.28
C SER A 78 0.62 -2.69 -14.63
N ILE A 79 1.52 -2.70 -13.65
CA ILE A 79 2.93 -2.37 -13.83
C ILE A 79 3.72 -3.66 -14.08
N ASP A 80 4.54 -3.67 -15.14
CA ASP A 80 5.44 -4.78 -15.45
C ASP A 80 6.57 -4.88 -14.41
N LEU A 81 6.87 -6.11 -14.01
CA LEU A 81 7.88 -6.45 -13.02
C LEU A 81 9.24 -6.80 -13.63
N LYS A 82 9.32 -6.99 -14.95
CA LYS A 82 10.53 -7.53 -15.62
C LYS A 82 11.80 -6.71 -15.43
N ASN A 83 11.67 -5.38 -15.37
CA ASN A 83 12.80 -4.45 -15.25
C ASN A 83 12.64 -3.55 -14.03
N LEU A 84 12.10 -4.10 -12.93
CA LEU A 84 11.87 -3.34 -11.71
C LEU A 84 13.20 -3.01 -11.02
N ASN A 85 13.58 -1.73 -11.01
CA ASN A 85 14.70 -1.27 -10.20
C ASN A 85 14.20 -0.72 -8.87
N MET A 86 15.04 -0.85 -7.85
CA MET A 86 14.79 -0.24 -6.55
C MET A 86 15.26 1.24 -6.54
N PRO A 87 14.67 2.09 -5.70
CA PRO A 87 13.49 1.83 -4.86
C PRO A 87 12.17 1.89 -5.64
N VAL A 88 11.11 1.34 -5.04
CA VAL A 88 9.71 1.57 -5.42
C VAL A 88 9.04 2.40 -4.35
N ILE A 89 8.42 3.51 -4.75
CA ILE A 89 7.73 4.43 -3.83
C ILE A 89 6.23 4.21 -3.95
N LYS A 90 5.55 3.98 -2.83
CA LYS A 90 4.09 3.84 -2.76
C LYS A 90 3.50 4.98 -1.93
N LYS A 91 2.45 5.62 -2.43
CA LYS A 91 1.64 6.59 -1.67
C LYS A 91 0.19 6.51 -2.12
N SER A 92 -0.73 6.27 -1.19
CA SER A 92 -2.18 6.26 -1.48
C SER A 92 -2.56 5.39 -2.68
N GLY A 93 -1.97 4.19 -2.78
CA GLY A 93 -2.22 3.23 -3.86
C GLY A 93 -1.55 3.55 -5.21
N ARG A 94 -0.86 4.69 -5.34
CA ARG A 94 -0.04 5.04 -6.52
C ARG A 94 1.40 4.60 -6.30
N TYR A 95 2.09 4.34 -7.40
CA TYR A 95 3.49 3.91 -7.42
C TYR A 95 4.34 4.86 -8.26
N LEU A 96 5.54 5.18 -7.78
CA LEU A 96 6.63 5.77 -8.56
C LEU A 96 7.78 4.77 -8.56
N ILE A 97 8.29 4.47 -9.76
CA ILE A 97 9.24 3.38 -10.00
C ILE A 97 10.48 3.93 -10.65
N ASN A 98 11.64 3.42 -10.23
CA ASN A 98 12.89 3.61 -10.93
C ASN A 98 12.89 2.75 -12.21
N ASP A 99 12.61 3.37 -13.36
CA ASP A 99 12.49 2.73 -14.67
C ASP A 99 13.85 2.58 -15.40
N GLY A 100 14.95 2.94 -14.73
CA GLY A 100 16.31 2.88 -15.28
C GLY A 100 16.91 4.26 -15.55
N ASP A 101 16.09 5.32 -15.62
CA ASP A 101 16.55 6.71 -15.66
C ASP A 101 16.42 7.33 -14.25
N PHE A 102 17.45 7.14 -13.44
CA PHE A 102 17.39 7.49 -12.02
C PHE A 102 17.26 9.01 -11.79
N ASP A 103 17.85 9.84 -12.65
CA ASP A 103 17.74 11.30 -12.55
C ASP A 103 16.29 11.75 -12.77
N LYS A 104 15.62 11.23 -13.81
CA LYS A 104 14.18 11.48 -14.02
C LYS A 104 13.31 10.95 -12.90
N PHE A 105 13.70 9.84 -12.27
CA PHE A 105 13.01 9.34 -11.08
C PHE A 105 13.13 10.35 -9.92
N LEU A 106 14.33 10.88 -9.65
CA LEU A 106 14.56 11.84 -8.57
C LEU A 106 13.82 13.17 -8.79
N GLU A 107 13.75 13.66 -10.03
CA GLU A 107 12.97 14.85 -10.39
C GLU A 107 11.48 14.72 -10.01
N LYS A 108 10.93 13.50 -10.13
CA LYS A 108 9.52 13.20 -9.83
C LYS A 108 9.26 12.89 -8.37
N LEU A 109 10.29 12.55 -7.59
CA LEU A 109 10.12 12.03 -6.23
C LEU A 109 9.37 13.00 -5.32
N ILE A 110 9.85 14.24 -5.19
CA ILE A 110 9.21 15.24 -4.31
C ILE A 110 7.84 15.71 -4.83
N PRO A 111 7.64 15.98 -6.12
CA PRO A 111 6.29 16.21 -6.66
C PRO A 111 5.32 15.07 -6.32
N PHE A 112 5.74 13.82 -6.53
CA PHE A 112 4.92 12.64 -6.23
C PHE A 112 4.50 12.56 -4.74
N THR A 113 5.37 12.99 -3.81
CA THR A 113 5.05 12.97 -2.38
C THR A 113 4.05 14.04 -1.96
N LYS A 114 3.87 15.11 -2.75
CA LYS A 114 2.96 16.22 -2.46
C LYS A 114 1.58 16.04 -3.07
N ASP A 115 1.49 15.25 -4.14
CA ASP A 115 0.22 14.97 -4.77
C ASP A 115 -0.80 14.41 -3.78
N HIS A 116 -1.94 15.08 -3.71
CA HIS A 116 -3.13 14.59 -3.06
C HIS A 116 -3.93 13.80 -4.10
N VAL A 117 -4.45 12.63 -3.70
CA VAL A 117 -5.49 11.96 -4.48
C VAL A 117 -6.68 12.91 -4.47
N SER A 118 -6.87 13.69 -5.54
CA SER A 118 -8.12 14.38 -5.81
C SER A 118 -9.18 13.30 -5.93
N LYS A 119 -9.96 13.15 -4.86
CA LYS A 119 -11.08 12.24 -4.74
C LYS A 119 -12.04 12.55 -5.89
N SER A 120 -12.09 11.65 -6.87
CA SER A 120 -13.20 11.56 -7.82
C SER A 120 -14.42 11.01 -7.12
#